data_AF-A0A420DTC5-F1
#
_entry.id   AF-A0A420DTC5-F1
#
_cell.length_a   1.000
_cell.length_b   1.000
_cell.length_c   1.000
_cell.angle_alpha   90.00
_cell.angle_beta   90.00
_cell.angle_gamma   90.00
#
_symmetry.space_group_name_H-M   'P 1'
#
loop_
_entity.id
_entity.type
_entity.pdbx_description
1 polymer ?
#
loop_
_entity_poly.entity_id
_entity_poly.type
_entity_poly.pdbx_seq_one_letter_code
_entity_poly.pdbx_strand_id
1 'polypeptide(L)'
;MKTKKSLFFQKVTAPSTSPDAANPDVSSKSGSVQHLAAYGPLHALALRAVDQGFTVVPAENVGLHSIALPVKSTRQQAAALPFALEDAIACPLEQTHFSLLGDRSDGMTLAATIDVSCLLRYLEKGSPDSAIIPEQALIHPPVADAAGHVVWRAYRHADRVLVRASDGTGFAVHADVLAHIWQAAGKPRVDSYGADLPAGFPCNDLSAQEVPQPDSLFAADLRQGVYRPSQGFARPLKLLAACAAIAALFHLGIAVLDVRAQKAIAQDLRADAARALTPLLPDASPDDPPALLQRQLAALAAPQRGSSFLPLMDRVAEALLLLPDAVQFRQLNWAGDTLRLTVEAADLGALQRAETGLKDSGLLITVGSAAVDSGAARAELTVRP
;
A
#
# COMPACT_ATOMS: atom_id res chain seq x y z
N MET A 1 -76.01 -18.74 -5.19
CA MET A 1 -76.34 -17.52 -4.40
C MET A 1 -75.40 -16.39 -4.84
N LYS A 2 -75.67 -15.69 -5.95
CA LYS A 2 -76.18 -14.30 -6.04
C LYS A 2 -76.22 -13.49 -4.72
N THR A 3 -75.46 -12.38 -4.67
CA THR A 3 -75.89 -10.96 -4.57
C THR A 3 -74.65 -10.02 -4.57
N LYS A 4 -74.44 -9.19 -5.60
CA LYS A 4 -74.83 -7.76 -5.78
C LYS A 4 -74.02 -6.78 -4.89
N LYS A 5 -73.08 -5.99 -5.44
CA LYS A 5 -73.19 -4.68 -6.17
C LYS A 5 -73.26 -3.44 -5.24
N SER A 6 -72.24 -2.57 -5.32
CA SER A 6 -72.31 -1.10 -5.50
C SER A 6 -70.87 -0.55 -5.56
N LEU A 7 -70.27 -0.12 -6.68
CA LEU A 7 -70.50 1.10 -7.49
C LEU A 7 -70.48 2.40 -6.66
N PHE A 8 -69.37 3.14 -6.76
CA PHE A 8 -69.14 4.60 -6.76
C PHE A 8 -67.60 4.74 -6.88
N PHE A 9 -67.01 5.21 -7.98
CA PHE A 9 -66.86 6.63 -8.26
C PHE A 9 -66.86 6.94 -9.76
N GLN A 10 -67.53 8.03 -10.03
CA GLN A 10 -67.84 8.65 -11.29
C GLN A 10 -66.59 9.34 -11.86
N LYS A 11 -66.36 9.16 -13.16
CA LYS A 11 -65.50 10.01 -13.98
C LYS A 11 -65.85 11.47 -13.73
N VAL A 12 -64.90 12.25 -13.22
CA VAL A 12 -64.88 13.70 -13.39
C VAL A 12 -63.65 14.01 -14.22
N THR A 13 -63.91 14.40 -15.47
CA THR A 13 -62.95 14.96 -16.40
C THR A 13 -63.23 16.45 -16.47
N ALA A 14 -62.23 17.30 -16.18
CA ALA A 14 -61.96 18.61 -16.78
C ALA A 14 -61.05 19.46 -15.86
N PRO A 15 -60.32 20.48 -16.37
CA PRO A 15 -59.79 20.68 -17.71
C PRO A 15 -58.27 20.91 -17.72
N SER A 16 -57.69 20.78 -18.91
CA SER A 16 -56.35 21.23 -19.28
C SER A 16 -56.15 22.73 -19.06
N THR A 17 -55.07 23.11 -18.36
CA THR A 17 -54.44 24.43 -18.51
C THR A 17 -52.96 24.24 -18.79
N SER A 18 -52.60 24.55 -20.03
CA SER A 18 -51.23 24.66 -20.55
C SER A 18 -50.54 25.94 -20.01
N PRO A 19 -49.21 26.08 -20.23
CA PRO A 19 -48.25 26.66 -19.30
C PRO A 19 -47.94 28.13 -19.59
N ASP A 20 -47.75 28.95 -18.56
CA ASP A 20 -46.83 30.09 -18.61
C ASP A 20 -46.68 30.73 -17.23
N ALA A 21 -45.51 30.57 -16.61
CA ALA A 21 -45.01 31.47 -15.57
C ALA A 21 -43.49 31.33 -15.48
N ALA A 22 -42.84 32.10 -16.36
CA ALA A 22 -41.51 32.68 -16.27
C ALA A 22 -40.60 32.26 -15.10
N ASN A 23 -39.54 31.55 -15.48
CA ASN A 23 -38.30 31.35 -14.74
C ASN A 23 -37.43 32.64 -14.84
N PRO A 24 -36.84 33.18 -13.77
CA PRO A 24 -35.77 34.14 -13.91
C PRO A 24 -34.44 33.42 -14.10
N ASP A 25 -33.84 33.70 -15.25
CA ASP A 25 -32.56 33.20 -15.73
C ASP A 25 -31.38 33.69 -14.87
N VAL A 26 -30.31 32.90 -14.87
CA VAL A 26 -29.11 33.08 -14.05
C VAL A 26 -28.11 33.98 -14.77
N SER A 27 -27.79 35.16 -14.22
CA SER A 27 -26.44 35.75 -14.26
C SER A 27 -26.39 37.11 -13.54
N SER A 28 -25.84 37.15 -12.32
CA SER A 28 -24.74 38.07 -11.98
C SER A 28 -24.25 37.77 -10.57
N LYS A 29 -22.94 37.54 -10.44
CA LYS A 29 -22.22 37.51 -9.16
C LYS A 29 -22.34 38.90 -8.50
N SER A 30 -22.54 38.94 -7.17
CA SER A 30 -22.57 40.13 -6.30
C SER A 30 -23.95 40.69 -5.87
N GLY A 31 -24.97 39.83 -5.70
CA GLY A 31 -26.25 40.19 -5.03
C GLY A 31 -26.62 39.33 -3.82
N SER A 32 -25.77 38.37 -3.44
CA SER A 32 -26.12 37.18 -2.65
C SER A 32 -26.27 37.38 -1.14
N VAL A 33 -26.42 38.61 -0.64
CA VAL A 33 -26.48 38.84 0.83
C VAL A 33 -27.80 39.50 1.30
N GLN A 34 -28.62 40.07 0.40
CA GLN A 34 -29.79 40.86 0.83
C GLN A 34 -31.16 40.18 0.66
N HIS A 35 -31.24 39.00 0.02
CA HIS A 35 -32.49 38.22 -0.06
C HIS A 35 -32.66 37.20 1.09
N LEU A 36 -31.74 37.19 2.07
CA LEU A 36 -31.56 36.12 3.06
C LEU A 36 -32.58 36.07 4.21
N ALA A 37 -33.49 37.05 4.35
CA ALA A 37 -34.36 37.14 5.53
C ALA A 37 -35.76 36.49 5.36
N ALA A 38 -36.08 35.89 4.21
CA ALA A 38 -37.44 35.42 3.88
C ALA A 38 -37.60 33.89 3.79
N TYR A 39 -36.53 33.13 3.93
CA TYR A 39 -36.55 31.68 3.72
C TYR A 39 -36.54 30.92 5.05
N GLY A 40 -37.53 30.04 5.27
CA GLY A 40 -37.66 29.30 6.51
C GLY A 40 -36.51 28.32 6.77
N PRO A 41 -36.38 27.80 8.01
CA PRO A 41 -35.22 26.97 8.39
C PRO A 41 -35.04 25.65 7.60
N LEU A 42 -36.05 25.10 6.91
CA LEU A 42 -35.87 23.98 5.97
C LEU A 42 -35.13 24.36 4.70
N HIS A 43 -35.36 25.57 4.19
CA HIS A 43 -34.60 26.09 3.06
C HIS A 43 -33.13 26.25 3.45
N ALA A 44 -32.86 26.69 4.69
CA ALA A 44 -31.51 26.75 5.22
C ALA A 44 -30.85 25.36 5.31
N LEU A 45 -31.60 24.32 5.69
CA LEU A 45 -31.13 22.93 5.67
C LEU A 45 -30.77 22.47 4.25
N ALA A 46 -31.63 22.75 3.27
CA ALA A 46 -31.38 22.42 1.88
C ALA A 46 -30.14 23.18 1.32
N LEU A 47 -30.02 24.47 1.61
CA LEU A 47 -28.85 25.28 1.21
C LEU A 47 -27.55 24.74 1.79
N ARG A 48 -27.54 24.38 3.08
CA ARG A 48 -26.36 23.74 3.71
C ARG A 48 -25.99 22.43 3.04
N ALA A 49 -26.97 21.61 2.66
CA ALA A 49 -26.71 20.38 1.92
C ALA A 49 -26.11 20.69 0.55
N VAL A 50 -26.60 21.73 -0.15
CA VAL A 50 -26.01 22.19 -1.42
C VAL A 50 -24.56 22.64 -1.25
N ASP A 51 -24.25 23.42 -0.21
CA ASP A 51 -22.89 23.86 0.10
C ASP A 51 -21.95 22.68 0.41
N GLN A 52 -22.49 21.58 0.95
CA GLN A 52 -21.76 20.32 1.19
C GLN A 52 -21.65 19.43 -0.06
N GLY A 53 -22.15 19.86 -1.20
CA GLY A 53 -22.09 19.13 -2.47
C GLY A 53 -23.22 18.13 -2.66
N PHE A 54 -24.40 18.34 -2.06
CA PHE A 54 -25.60 17.54 -2.31
C PHE A 54 -26.60 18.29 -3.19
N THR A 55 -27.33 17.55 -4.02
CA THR A 55 -28.46 18.06 -4.79
C THR A 55 -29.74 17.53 -4.14
N VAL A 56 -30.61 18.43 -3.68
CA VAL A 56 -31.84 18.06 -2.96
C VAL A 56 -33.02 18.01 -3.92
N VAL A 57 -33.72 16.88 -3.92
CA VAL A 57 -34.97 16.67 -4.66
C VAL A 57 -36.16 16.91 -3.72
N PRO A 58 -37.13 17.77 -4.07
CA PRO A 58 -38.34 17.97 -3.27
C PRO A 58 -39.06 16.67 -2.97
N ALA A 59 -39.59 16.57 -1.75
CA ALA A 59 -40.28 15.38 -1.26
C ALA A 59 -41.49 14.95 -2.11
N GLU A 60 -42.12 15.87 -2.84
CA GLU A 60 -43.25 15.60 -3.75
C GLU A 60 -42.86 14.73 -4.95
N ASN A 61 -41.58 14.76 -5.33
CA ASN A 61 -41.08 14.02 -6.49
C ASN A 61 -40.49 12.66 -6.09
N VAL A 62 -40.35 12.37 -4.79
CA VAL A 62 -39.72 11.14 -4.29
C VAL A 62 -40.62 10.45 -3.28
N GLY A 63 -41.11 9.26 -3.65
CA GLY A 63 -41.83 8.38 -2.75
C GLY A 63 -40.86 7.54 -1.91
N LEU A 64 -41.02 7.56 -0.58
CA LEU A 64 -40.26 6.72 0.34
C LEU A 64 -41.11 5.57 0.86
N HIS A 65 -40.57 4.36 0.79
CA HIS A 65 -41.31 3.14 1.06
C HIS A 65 -40.59 2.28 2.09
N SER A 66 -41.39 1.72 2.99
CA SER A 66 -40.97 0.74 3.98
C SER A 66 -41.44 -0.64 3.54
N ILE A 67 -40.52 -1.56 3.22
CA ILE A 67 -40.89 -2.89 2.71
C ILE A 67 -40.03 -4.00 3.31
N ALA A 68 -40.62 -5.19 3.50
CA ALA A 68 -39.87 -6.39 3.87
C ALA A 68 -39.36 -7.07 2.59
N LEU A 69 -38.04 -7.21 2.46
CA LEU A 69 -37.44 -7.96 1.36
C LEU A 69 -36.85 -9.27 1.90
N PRO A 70 -37.28 -10.46 1.42
CA PRO A 70 -36.83 -11.76 1.92
C PRO A 70 -35.44 -12.15 1.37
N VAL A 71 -34.54 -11.18 1.20
CA VAL A 71 -33.20 -11.35 0.63
C VAL A 71 -32.19 -10.50 1.40
N LYS A 72 -31.04 -11.09 1.71
CA LYS A 72 -29.99 -10.42 2.52
C LYS A 72 -29.00 -9.59 1.69
N SER A 73 -28.81 -9.93 0.42
CA SER A 73 -27.86 -9.22 -0.43
C SER A 73 -28.47 -7.93 -0.94
N THR A 74 -27.79 -6.79 -0.73
CA THR A 74 -28.17 -5.47 -1.27
C THR A 74 -28.41 -5.51 -2.78
N ARG A 75 -27.61 -6.29 -3.54
CA ARG A 75 -27.80 -6.45 -4.98
C ARG A 75 -29.11 -7.16 -5.33
N GLN A 76 -29.47 -8.19 -4.57
CA GLN A 76 -30.73 -8.92 -4.75
C GLN A 76 -31.93 -8.07 -4.30
N GLN A 77 -31.78 -7.32 -3.20
CA GLN A 77 -32.79 -6.37 -2.74
C GLN A 77 -33.09 -5.33 -3.83
N ALA A 78 -32.05 -4.71 -4.40
CA ALA A 78 -32.20 -3.73 -5.47
C ALA A 78 -32.92 -4.32 -6.70
N ALA A 79 -32.64 -5.57 -7.06
CA ALA A 79 -33.31 -6.26 -8.17
C ALA A 79 -34.77 -6.63 -7.86
N ALA A 80 -35.13 -6.81 -6.59
CA ALA A 80 -36.48 -7.14 -6.15
C ALA A 80 -37.38 -5.90 -5.95
N LEU A 81 -36.79 -4.71 -5.78
CA LEU A 81 -37.53 -3.47 -5.53
C LEU A 81 -38.67 -3.19 -6.51
N PRO A 82 -38.48 -3.30 -7.84
CA PRO A 82 -39.54 -2.96 -8.79
C PRO A 82 -40.80 -3.81 -8.59
N PHE A 83 -40.61 -5.12 -8.42
CA PHE A 83 -41.72 -6.05 -8.19
C PHE A 83 -42.37 -5.86 -6.81
N ALA A 84 -41.56 -5.60 -5.78
CA ALA A 84 -42.08 -5.41 -4.42
C ALA A 84 -42.92 -4.12 -4.27
N LEU A 85 -42.69 -3.13 -5.14
CA LEU A 85 -43.36 -1.82 -5.09
C LEU A 85 -44.34 -1.60 -6.24
N GLU A 86 -44.58 -2.59 -7.09
CA GLU A 86 -45.44 -2.47 -8.29
C GLU A 86 -46.85 -1.96 -7.94
N ASP A 87 -47.47 -2.54 -6.90
CA ASP A 87 -48.81 -2.14 -6.44
C ASP A 87 -48.82 -0.82 -5.64
N ALA A 88 -47.65 -0.36 -5.17
CA ALA A 88 -47.51 0.82 -4.32
C ALA A 88 -47.23 2.10 -5.12
N ILE A 89 -46.89 1.98 -6.40
CA ILE A 89 -46.59 3.12 -7.28
C ILE A 89 -47.73 3.36 -8.28
N ALA A 90 -47.92 4.63 -8.63
CA ALA A 90 -48.93 5.04 -9.61
C ALA A 90 -48.36 5.18 -11.04
N CYS A 91 -47.09 4.83 -11.25
CA CYS A 91 -46.35 4.98 -12.51
C CYS A 91 -45.86 3.62 -13.02
N PRO A 92 -45.65 3.43 -14.33
CA PRO A 92 -45.03 2.22 -14.87
C PRO A 92 -43.63 1.97 -14.29
N LEU A 93 -43.26 0.69 -14.12
CA LEU A 93 -41.95 0.29 -13.59
C LEU A 93 -40.80 0.83 -14.45
N GLU A 94 -40.99 0.90 -15.78
CA GLU A 94 -39.97 1.36 -16.73
C GLU A 94 -39.71 2.87 -16.63
N GLN A 95 -40.67 3.62 -16.09
CA GLN A 95 -40.57 5.08 -15.89
C GLN A 95 -40.17 5.45 -14.47
N THR A 96 -40.00 4.46 -13.59
CA THR A 96 -39.67 4.66 -12.18
C THR A 96 -38.26 4.17 -11.89
N HIS A 97 -37.44 5.03 -11.32
CA HIS A 97 -36.14 4.64 -10.78
C HIS A 97 -36.28 4.24 -9.31
N PHE A 98 -35.66 3.13 -8.94
CA PHE A 98 -35.71 2.54 -7.61
C PHE A 98 -34.34 2.62 -6.95
N SER A 99 -34.30 3.02 -5.68
CA SER A 99 -33.06 3.13 -4.90
C SER A 99 -33.25 2.58 -3.50
N LEU A 100 -32.20 1.96 -2.95
CA LEU A 100 -32.15 1.55 -1.56
C LEU A 100 -31.60 2.72 -0.72
N LEU A 101 -32.27 3.08 0.37
CA LEU A 101 -31.81 4.14 1.26
C LEU A 101 -31.29 3.56 2.56
N GLY A 102 -29.98 3.71 2.80
CA GLY A 102 -29.31 3.30 4.04
C GLY A 102 -29.62 1.87 4.48
N ASP A 103 -29.37 1.60 5.75
CA ASP A 103 -29.79 0.36 6.39
C ASP A 103 -31.09 0.63 7.14
N ARG A 104 -32.04 -0.32 7.13
CA ARG A 104 -33.14 -0.25 8.09
C ARG A 104 -33.18 -1.52 8.92
N SER A 105 -33.10 -1.32 10.23
CA SER A 105 -33.21 -2.35 11.25
C SER A 105 -34.64 -2.90 11.32
N ASP A 106 -34.80 -4.03 12.01
CA ASP A 106 -36.06 -4.78 12.17
C ASP A 106 -36.56 -5.49 10.91
N GLY A 107 -35.64 -5.92 10.03
CA GLY A 107 -35.95 -6.81 8.91
C GLY A 107 -36.67 -6.13 7.73
N MET A 108 -36.74 -4.81 7.75
CA MET A 108 -37.40 -4.00 6.73
C MET A 108 -36.36 -3.15 6.00
N THR A 109 -36.65 -2.76 4.78
CA THR A 109 -35.75 -2.00 3.91
C THR A 109 -36.44 -0.69 3.55
N LEU A 110 -35.68 0.40 3.63
CA LEU A 110 -36.14 1.71 3.17
C LEU A 110 -35.77 1.86 1.69
N ALA A 111 -36.76 2.16 0.86
CA ALA A 111 -36.59 2.35 -0.57
C ALA A 111 -37.10 3.73 -1.01
N ALA A 112 -36.54 4.24 -2.08
CA ALA A 112 -36.98 5.45 -2.75
C ALA A 112 -37.43 5.14 -4.18
N THR A 113 -38.45 5.87 -4.61
CA THR A 113 -38.98 5.86 -5.98
C THR A 113 -39.02 7.28 -6.51
N ILE A 114 -38.53 7.48 -7.73
CA ILE A 114 -38.53 8.76 -8.43
C ILE A 114 -38.79 8.52 -9.91
N ASP A 115 -39.54 9.42 -10.55
CA ASP A 115 -39.70 9.39 -12.01
C ASP A 115 -38.33 9.55 -12.71
N VAL A 116 -38.06 8.71 -13.69
CA VAL A 116 -36.78 8.72 -14.42
C VAL A 116 -36.53 10.09 -15.07
N SER A 117 -37.55 10.70 -15.68
CA SER A 117 -37.43 12.02 -16.32
C SER A 117 -37.16 13.13 -15.30
N CYS A 118 -37.66 12.99 -14.07
CA CYS A 118 -37.32 13.86 -12.95
C CYS A 118 -35.86 13.69 -12.53
N LEU A 119 -35.41 12.45 -12.31
CA LEU A 119 -34.03 12.16 -11.93
C LEU A 119 -33.02 12.69 -12.96
N LEU A 120 -33.28 12.47 -14.25
CA LEU A 120 -32.43 12.95 -15.34
C LEU A 120 -32.31 14.48 -15.34
N ARG A 121 -33.40 15.22 -15.08
CA ARG A 121 -33.36 16.68 -14.94
C ARG A 121 -32.42 17.16 -13.81
N TYR A 122 -32.34 16.41 -12.72
CA TYR A 122 -31.41 16.72 -11.63
C TYR A 122 -29.97 16.32 -11.96
N LEU A 123 -29.76 15.21 -12.67
CA LEU A 123 -28.44 14.80 -13.15
C LEU A 123 -27.85 15.79 -14.17
N GLU A 124 -28.67 16.35 -15.06
CA GLU A 124 -28.25 17.33 -16.07
C GLU A 124 -27.89 18.69 -15.47
N LYS A 125 -28.62 19.12 -14.44
CA LYS A 125 -28.41 20.42 -13.78
C LYS A 125 -27.35 20.38 -12.68
N GLY A 126 -27.15 19.22 -12.06
CA GLY A 126 -26.25 19.02 -10.93
C GLY A 126 -24.79 18.85 -11.35
N SER A 127 -23.88 19.05 -10.40
CA SER A 127 -22.48 18.67 -10.58
C SER A 127 -22.35 17.13 -10.65
N PRO A 128 -21.50 16.57 -11.52
CA PRO A 128 -21.33 15.11 -11.64
C PRO A 128 -20.97 14.41 -10.32
N ASP A 129 -20.25 15.09 -9.44
CA ASP A 129 -19.82 14.56 -8.15
C ASP A 129 -20.88 14.72 -7.04
N SER A 130 -21.96 15.47 -7.28
CA SER A 130 -22.97 15.79 -6.27
C SER A 130 -23.99 14.66 -6.08
N ALA A 131 -24.07 14.11 -4.86
CA ALA A 131 -25.09 13.13 -4.49
C ALA A 131 -26.50 13.73 -4.58
N ILE A 132 -27.43 12.99 -5.18
CA ILE A 132 -28.82 13.43 -5.32
C ILE A 132 -29.62 12.76 -4.21
N ILE A 133 -30.21 13.56 -3.33
CA ILE A 133 -30.88 13.05 -2.13
C ILE A 133 -32.33 13.56 -2.07
N PRO A 134 -33.26 12.77 -1.49
CA PRO A 134 -34.61 13.27 -1.19
C PRO A 134 -34.58 14.27 -0.04
N GLU A 135 -35.38 15.32 -0.12
CA GLU A 135 -35.49 16.36 0.92
C GLU A 135 -35.88 15.77 2.28
N GLN A 136 -36.68 14.70 2.32
CA GLN A 136 -37.02 14.00 3.55
C GLN A 136 -35.77 13.51 4.31
N ALA A 137 -34.67 13.20 3.60
CA ALA A 137 -33.44 12.73 4.22
C ALA A 137 -32.65 13.83 4.93
N LEU A 138 -33.00 15.12 4.76
CA LEU A 138 -32.39 16.22 5.52
C LEU A 138 -32.78 16.17 7.01
N ILE A 139 -33.85 15.46 7.35
CA ILE A 139 -34.36 15.32 8.70
C ILE A 139 -34.08 13.90 9.20
N HIS A 140 -33.45 13.78 10.36
CA HIS A 140 -33.26 12.49 11.01
C HIS A 140 -34.63 11.88 11.36
N PRO A 141 -34.88 10.58 11.12
CA PRO A 141 -36.14 9.95 11.53
C PRO A 141 -36.32 10.01 13.07
N PRO A 142 -37.51 10.32 13.59
CA PRO A 142 -37.76 10.23 15.02
C PRO A 142 -37.67 8.77 15.50
N VAL A 143 -37.47 8.55 16.80
CA VAL A 143 -37.56 7.21 17.37
C VAL A 143 -39.05 6.85 17.52
N ALA A 144 -39.41 5.60 17.24
CA ALA A 144 -40.77 5.10 17.50
C ALA A 144 -41.14 5.26 18.99
N ASP A 145 -42.43 5.29 19.30
CA ASP A 145 -42.85 5.40 20.69
C ASP A 145 -42.55 4.10 21.48
N ALA A 146 -42.74 4.13 22.80
CA ALA A 146 -42.46 2.98 23.66
C ALA A 146 -43.33 1.74 23.34
N ALA A 147 -44.45 1.92 22.64
CA ALA A 147 -45.33 0.85 22.17
C ALA A 147 -45.00 0.39 20.74
N GLY A 148 -44.00 1.00 20.10
CA GLY A 148 -43.59 0.72 18.72
C GLY A 148 -44.45 1.40 17.66
N HIS A 149 -45.34 2.33 18.01
CA HIS A 149 -46.10 3.08 17.03
C HIS A 149 -45.24 4.13 16.33
N VAL A 150 -45.66 4.45 15.10
CA VAL A 150 -45.01 5.45 14.26
C VAL A 150 -45.12 6.83 14.92
N VAL A 151 -43.99 7.53 14.97
CA VAL A 151 -43.92 8.94 15.38
C VAL A 151 -43.60 9.77 14.14
N TRP A 152 -44.23 10.93 14.03
CA TRP A 152 -43.96 11.89 12.97
C TRP A 152 -43.14 13.05 13.50
N ARG A 153 -42.14 13.44 12.72
CA ARG A 153 -41.49 14.74 12.83
C ARG A 153 -42.02 15.59 11.70
N ALA A 154 -42.85 16.57 12.03
CA ALA A 154 -43.44 17.49 11.07
C ALA A 154 -42.67 18.80 11.10
N TYR A 155 -42.38 19.33 9.92
CA TYR A 155 -41.76 20.62 9.75
C TYR A 155 -42.62 21.47 8.85
N ARG A 156 -43.10 22.61 9.33
CA ARG A 156 -43.90 23.53 8.52
C ARG A 156 -43.12 24.77 8.10
N HIS A 157 -43.25 25.09 6.81
CA HIS A 157 -42.84 26.37 6.25
C HIS A 157 -43.94 26.93 5.35
N ALA A 158 -44.46 28.11 5.70
CA ALA A 158 -45.64 28.67 5.07
C ALA A 158 -46.77 27.62 5.01
N ASP A 159 -47.32 27.33 3.84
CA ASP A 159 -48.42 26.38 3.69
C ASP A 159 -47.98 24.93 3.44
N ARG A 160 -46.68 24.65 3.52
CA ARG A 160 -46.10 23.34 3.26
C ARG A 160 -45.62 22.68 4.54
N VAL A 161 -45.95 21.40 4.70
CA VAL A 161 -45.51 20.57 5.83
C VAL A 161 -44.74 19.37 5.28
N LEU A 162 -43.46 19.28 5.64
CA LEU A 162 -42.62 18.11 5.41
C LEU A 162 -42.70 17.19 6.63
N VAL A 163 -43.02 15.92 6.41
CA VAL A 163 -43.15 14.91 7.46
C VAL A 163 -42.08 13.84 7.27
N ARG A 164 -41.33 13.54 8.34
CA ARG A 164 -40.43 12.40 8.45
C ARG A 164 -40.95 11.44 9.51
N ALA A 165 -41.25 10.20 9.14
CA ALA A 165 -41.77 9.19 10.04
C ALA A 165 -40.63 8.36 10.69
N SER A 166 -40.92 7.76 11.84
CA SER A 166 -39.95 6.96 12.60
C SER A 166 -39.49 5.69 11.89
N ASP A 167 -40.26 5.22 10.92
CA ASP A 167 -39.92 4.10 10.05
C ASP A 167 -38.99 4.51 8.89
N GLY A 168 -38.58 5.78 8.84
CA GLY A 168 -37.71 6.34 7.81
C GLY A 168 -38.44 6.79 6.54
N THR A 169 -39.75 6.56 6.42
CA THR A 169 -40.54 7.12 5.33
C THR A 169 -40.83 8.61 5.56
N GLY A 170 -41.48 9.25 4.60
CA GLY A 170 -41.86 10.66 4.73
C GLY A 170 -42.45 11.21 3.46
N PHE A 171 -43.13 12.34 3.59
CA PHE A 171 -43.85 13.01 2.52
C PHE A 171 -43.91 14.52 2.78
N ALA A 172 -44.18 15.30 1.74
CA ALA A 172 -44.58 16.69 1.90
C ALA A 172 -46.03 16.88 1.47
N VAL A 173 -46.73 17.78 2.16
CA VAL A 173 -48.13 18.06 1.92
C VAL A 173 -48.45 19.52 2.22
N HIS A 174 -49.53 20.02 1.64
CA HIS A 174 -50.16 21.27 2.06
C HIS A 174 -50.71 21.17 3.49
N ALA A 175 -50.60 22.24 4.28
CA ALA A 175 -50.97 22.24 5.70
C ALA A 175 -52.44 21.86 5.92
N ASP A 176 -53.34 22.34 5.05
CA ASP A 176 -54.78 22.02 5.10
C ASP A 176 -55.11 20.53 4.93
N VAL A 177 -54.25 19.77 4.27
CA VAL A 177 -54.46 18.33 4.02
C VAL A 177 -53.83 17.47 5.13
N LEU A 178 -52.90 18.02 5.92
CA LEU A 178 -52.18 17.30 6.96
C LEU A 178 -53.12 16.57 7.93
N ALA A 179 -54.20 17.22 8.36
CA ALA A 179 -55.18 16.62 9.27
C ALA A 179 -55.80 15.34 8.72
N HIS A 180 -56.12 15.31 7.42
CA HIS A 180 -56.72 14.14 6.78
C HIS A 180 -55.73 12.96 6.71
N ILE A 181 -54.47 13.23 6.37
CA ILE A 181 -53.42 12.20 6.31
C ILE A 181 -53.11 11.70 7.72
N TRP A 182 -53.02 12.58 8.71
CA TRP A 182 -52.80 12.23 10.11
C TRP A 182 -53.88 11.30 10.66
N GLN A 183 -55.15 11.57 10.34
CA GLN A 183 -56.28 10.72 10.72
C GLN A 183 -56.19 9.34 10.03
N ALA A 184 -55.92 9.33 8.72
CA ALA A 184 -55.76 8.10 7.95
C ALA A 184 -54.57 7.23 8.45
N ALA A 185 -53.51 7.87 8.94
CA ALA A 185 -52.34 7.22 9.51
C ALA A 185 -52.54 6.72 10.96
N GLY A 186 -53.75 6.80 11.51
CA GLY A 186 -54.04 6.32 12.86
C GLY A 186 -53.61 7.28 13.97
N LYS A 187 -53.51 8.59 13.67
CA LYS A 187 -53.21 9.65 14.63
C LYS A 187 -51.87 9.50 15.37
N PRO A 188 -50.75 9.34 14.65
CA PRO A 188 -49.42 9.20 15.27
C PRO A 188 -49.07 10.44 16.10
N ARG A 189 -48.20 10.27 17.11
CA ARG A 189 -47.63 11.43 17.81
C ARG A 189 -46.85 12.28 16.81
N VAL A 190 -47.02 13.60 16.87
CA VAL A 190 -46.32 14.55 15.99
C VAL A 190 -45.44 15.47 16.82
N ASP A 191 -44.14 15.45 16.54
CA ASP A 191 -43.16 16.43 17.02
C ASP A 191 -43.05 17.53 15.94
N SER A 192 -43.48 18.75 16.27
CA SER A 192 -43.62 19.87 15.33
C SER A 192 -42.44 20.82 15.38
N TYR A 193 -41.91 21.19 14.22
CA TYR A 193 -40.81 22.14 14.04
C TYR A 193 -41.19 23.20 12.99
N GLY A 194 -40.50 24.34 13.00
CA GLY A 194 -40.76 25.43 12.07
C GLY A 194 -41.98 26.26 12.51
N ALA A 195 -42.84 26.63 11.57
CA ALA A 195 -44.04 27.41 11.87
C ALA A 195 -45.14 26.54 12.54
N ASP A 196 -46.08 27.18 13.24
CA ASP A 196 -47.19 26.50 13.91
C ASP A 196 -48.01 25.68 12.91
N LEU A 197 -48.30 24.41 13.24
CA LEU A 197 -49.25 23.58 12.49
C LEU A 197 -50.67 24.20 12.53
N PRO A 198 -51.60 23.76 11.64
CA PRO A 198 -52.98 24.27 11.64
C PRO A 198 -53.61 24.28 13.03
N ALA A 199 -54.39 25.33 13.32
CA ALA A 199 -54.93 25.56 14.65
C ALA A 199 -55.69 24.32 15.19
N GLY A 200 -55.36 23.92 16.42
CA GLY A 200 -55.96 22.75 17.07
C GLY A 200 -55.39 21.40 16.62
N PHE A 201 -54.37 21.37 15.76
CA PHE A 201 -53.68 20.13 15.41
C PHE A 201 -52.87 19.60 16.60
N PRO A 202 -53.10 18.37 17.07
CA PRO A 202 -52.42 17.82 18.23
C PRO A 202 -50.96 17.51 17.89
N CYS A 203 -50.04 18.26 18.48
CA CYS A 203 -48.61 18.07 18.33
C CYS A 203 -47.87 18.47 19.61
N ASN A 204 -46.65 17.93 19.74
CA ASN A 204 -45.65 18.40 20.66
C ASN A 204 -44.85 19.51 19.96
N ASP A 205 -45.04 20.76 20.41
CA ASP A 205 -44.40 21.91 19.81
C ASP A 205 -42.92 22.00 20.20
N LEU A 206 -42.05 21.84 19.21
CA LEU A 206 -40.60 21.95 19.29
C LEU A 206 -40.09 23.03 18.32
N SER A 207 -40.93 24.00 17.93
CA SER A 207 -40.58 25.11 17.02
C SER A 207 -39.34 25.90 17.44
N ALA A 208 -39.09 26.01 18.74
CA ALA A 208 -37.91 26.67 19.31
C ALA A 208 -36.61 25.83 19.26
N GLN A 209 -36.70 24.54 18.93
CA GLN A 209 -35.56 23.62 18.86
C GLN A 209 -35.04 23.47 17.43
N GLU A 210 -33.74 23.19 17.31
CA GLU A 210 -33.18 22.82 16.01
C GLU A 210 -33.67 21.45 15.57
N VAL A 211 -33.94 21.31 14.27
CA VAL A 211 -34.34 20.04 13.67
C VAL A 211 -33.14 19.08 13.70
N PRO A 212 -33.27 17.87 14.24
CA PRO A 212 -32.20 16.89 14.22
C PRO A 212 -31.87 16.46 12.78
N GLN A 213 -30.58 16.56 12.43
CA GLN A 213 -30.03 16.20 11.12
C GLN A 213 -29.28 14.86 11.21
N PRO A 214 -29.24 14.04 10.15
CA PRO A 214 -28.44 12.82 10.14
C PRO A 214 -26.94 13.12 10.00
N ASP A 215 -26.11 12.20 10.51
CA ASP A 215 -24.64 12.32 10.43
C ASP A 215 -24.11 12.22 8.99
N SER A 216 -24.82 11.51 8.11
CA SER A 216 -24.44 11.32 6.71
C SER A 216 -25.65 11.27 5.80
N LEU A 217 -25.60 12.06 4.73
CA LEU A 217 -26.63 12.11 3.68
C LEU A 217 -26.32 11.14 2.52
N PHE A 218 -25.09 10.62 2.42
CA PHE A 218 -24.68 9.73 1.32
C PHE A 218 -25.46 8.41 1.30
N ALA A 219 -25.96 7.96 2.46
CA ALA A 219 -26.82 6.78 2.55
C ALA A 219 -28.15 6.96 1.79
N ALA A 220 -28.53 8.21 1.50
CA ALA A 220 -29.76 8.54 0.78
C ALA A 220 -29.53 8.91 -0.70
N ASP A 221 -28.34 8.66 -1.27
CA ASP A 221 -28.06 8.96 -2.68
C ASP A 221 -28.91 8.09 -3.60
N LEU A 222 -29.74 8.75 -4.42
CA LEU A 222 -30.64 8.16 -5.40
C LEU A 222 -29.87 7.65 -6.64
N ARG A 223 -28.60 8.02 -6.81
CA ARG A 223 -27.78 7.63 -7.96
C ARG A 223 -27.25 6.21 -7.82
N GLN A 224 -28.10 5.25 -8.19
CA GLN A 224 -27.83 3.82 -8.08
C GLN A 224 -28.03 3.12 -9.42
N GLY A 225 -27.57 1.87 -9.53
CA GLY A 225 -27.68 1.08 -10.75
C GLY A 225 -27.03 1.80 -11.94
N VAL A 226 -27.80 2.02 -13.01
CA VAL A 226 -27.34 2.66 -14.25
C VAL A 226 -26.99 4.15 -14.08
N TYR A 227 -27.50 4.80 -13.03
CA TYR A 227 -27.23 6.22 -12.74
C TYR A 227 -26.11 6.43 -11.73
N ARG A 228 -25.43 5.35 -11.31
CA ARG A 228 -24.31 5.44 -10.36
C ARG A 228 -23.16 6.24 -10.98
N PRO A 229 -22.59 7.23 -10.27
CA PRO A 229 -21.46 7.98 -10.80
C PRO A 229 -20.26 7.07 -11.06
N SER A 230 -19.60 7.27 -12.20
CA SER A 230 -18.35 6.57 -12.51
C SER A 230 -17.28 7.00 -11.51
N GLN A 231 -16.89 6.11 -10.59
CA GLN A 231 -15.76 6.39 -9.71
C GLN A 231 -14.48 6.38 -10.54
N GLY A 232 -13.99 7.57 -10.91
CA GLY A 232 -12.76 7.71 -11.66
C GLY A 232 -11.56 7.21 -10.83
N PHE A 233 -10.71 6.38 -11.42
CA PHE A 233 -9.51 5.85 -10.76
C PHE A 233 -8.40 6.90 -10.56
N ALA A 234 -8.58 8.13 -11.04
CA ALA A 234 -7.54 9.15 -11.01
C ALA A 234 -7.08 9.50 -9.59
N ARG A 235 -8.00 9.68 -8.63
CA ARG A 235 -7.65 10.03 -7.24
C ARG A 235 -6.94 8.89 -6.49
N PRO A 236 -7.45 7.64 -6.47
CA PRO A 236 -6.73 6.54 -5.82
C PRO A 236 -5.37 6.26 -6.50
N LEU A 237 -5.28 6.39 -7.82
CA LEU A 237 -4.00 6.20 -8.52
C LEU A 237 -2.97 7.28 -8.17
N LYS A 238 -3.38 8.54 -8.02
CA LYS A 238 -2.50 9.63 -7.55
C LYS A 238 -1.99 9.37 -6.12
N LEU A 239 -2.86 8.88 -5.24
CA LEU A 239 -2.47 8.51 -3.87
C LEU A 239 -1.49 7.33 -3.86
N LEU A 240 -1.76 6.29 -4.65
CA LEU A 240 -0.85 5.15 -4.79
C LEU A 240 0.52 5.59 -5.33
N ALA A 241 0.54 6.45 -6.34
CA ALA A 241 1.77 7.00 -6.91
C ALA A 241 2.56 7.83 -5.87
N ALA A 242 1.87 8.64 -5.06
CA ALA A 242 2.50 9.39 -3.98
C ALA A 242 3.10 8.46 -2.92
N CYS A 243 2.39 7.42 -2.49
CA CYS A 243 2.90 6.41 -1.56
C CYS A 243 4.13 5.69 -2.13
N ALA A 244 4.09 5.29 -3.41
CA ALA A 244 5.22 4.65 -4.07
C ALA A 244 6.44 5.56 -4.16
N ALA A 245 6.25 6.85 -4.45
CA ALA A 245 7.32 7.83 -4.49
C ALA A 245 7.97 8.03 -3.10
N ILE A 246 7.17 8.12 -2.03
CA ILE A 246 7.67 8.23 -0.66
C ILE A 246 8.45 6.98 -0.26
N ALA A 247 7.94 5.78 -0.58
CA ALA A 247 8.66 4.53 -0.32
C ALA A 247 10.00 4.47 -1.05
N ALA A 248 10.04 4.87 -2.32
CA ALA A 248 11.27 4.92 -3.11
C ALA A 248 12.30 5.90 -2.52
N LEU A 249 11.86 7.09 -2.09
CA LEU A 249 12.72 8.07 -1.43
C LEU A 249 13.29 7.53 -0.11
N PHE A 250 12.47 6.82 0.68
CA PHE A 250 12.91 6.23 1.93
C PHE A 250 13.95 5.13 1.71
N HIS A 251 13.71 4.23 0.74
CA HIS A 251 14.68 3.19 0.37
C HIS A 251 16.00 3.78 -0.15
N LEU A 252 15.92 4.83 -0.97
CA LEU A 252 17.11 5.54 -1.45
C LEU A 252 17.88 6.18 -0.29
N GLY A 253 17.18 6.78 0.67
CA GLY A 253 17.76 7.35 1.88
C GLY A 253 18.53 6.30 2.70
N ILE A 254 17.91 5.13 2.93
CA ILE A 254 18.56 4.01 3.63
C ILE A 254 19.82 3.56 2.88
N ALA A 255 19.71 3.33 1.57
CA ALA A 255 20.84 2.85 0.77
C ALA A 255 22.02 3.85 0.78
N VAL A 256 21.74 5.16 0.72
CA VAL A 256 22.78 6.20 0.79
C VAL A 256 23.45 6.22 2.16
N LEU A 257 22.68 6.11 3.25
CA LEU A 257 23.21 6.07 4.61
C LEU A 257 24.07 4.80 4.82
N ASP A 258 23.61 3.65 4.34
CA ASP A 258 24.33 2.38 4.45
C ASP A 258 25.67 2.42 3.68
N VAL A 259 25.68 2.91 2.44
CA VAL A 259 26.91 3.09 1.66
C VAL A 259 27.88 4.06 2.36
N ARG A 260 27.38 5.13 2.99
CA ARG A 260 28.23 6.06 3.74
C ARG A 260 28.82 5.39 4.99
N ALA A 261 28.01 4.64 5.74
CA ALA A 261 28.45 3.92 6.93
C ALA A 261 29.51 2.86 6.57
N GLN A 262 29.27 2.06 5.53
CA GLN A 262 30.22 1.03 5.07
C GLN A 262 31.54 1.64 4.58
N LYS A 263 31.50 2.78 3.89
CA LYS A 263 32.72 3.49 3.48
C LYS A 263 33.54 3.99 4.68
N ALA A 264 32.88 4.53 5.70
CA ALA A 264 33.55 4.96 6.92
C ALA A 264 34.21 3.78 7.65
N ILE A 265 33.45 2.70 7.88
CA ILE A 265 33.98 1.46 8.52
C ILE A 265 35.17 0.90 7.73
N ALA A 266 35.07 0.85 6.40
CA ALA A 266 36.15 0.33 5.56
C ALA A 266 37.40 1.25 5.54
N GLN A 267 37.25 2.54 5.79
CA GLN A 267 38.39 3.46 5.96
C GLN A 267 39.05 3.27 7.32
N ASP A 268 38.27 3.14 8.39
CA ASP A 268 38.76 2.90 9.74
C ASP A 268 39.52 1.57 9.82
N LEU A 269 38.95 0.49 9.30
CA LEU A 269 39.60 -0.83 9.24
C LEU A 269 40.90 -0.80 8.42
N ARG A 270 40.95 -0.05 7.32
CA ARG A 270 42.19 0.13 6.55
C ARG A 270 43.25 0.88 7.34
N ALA A 271 42.87 1.92 8.08
CA ALA A 271 43.78 2.67 8.92
C ALA A 271 44.29 1.83 10.12
N ASP A 272 43.46 0.96 10.69
CA ASP A 272 43.86 -0.03 11.70
C ASP A 272 44.83 -1.06 11.11
N ALA A 273 44.51 -1.64 9.95
CA ALA A 273 45.36 -2.61 9.27
C ALA A 273 46.73 -2.02 8.90
N ALA A 274 46.76 -0.81 8.34
CA ALA A 274 48.00 -0.10 8.04
C ALA A 274 48.85 0.07 9.32
N ARG A 275 48.27 0.56 10.41
CA ARG A 275 48.98 0.74 11.69
C ARG A 275 49.55 -0.57 12.25
N ALA A 276 48.85 -1.68 12.07
CA ALA A 276 49.32 -3.00 12.51
C ALA A 276 50.42 -3.57 11.60
N LEU A 277 50.36 -3.30 10.28
CA LEU A 277 51.31 -3.82 9.30
C LEU A 277 52.63 -3.04 9.27
N THR A 278 52.60 -1.69 9.39
CA THR A 278 53.78 -0.83 9.30
C THR A 278 55.00 -1.31 10.11
N PRO A 279 54.88 -1.73 11.39
CA PRO A 279 56.06 -2.18 12.16
C PRO A 279 56.61 -3.55 11.73
N LEU A 280 55.82 -4.36 11.03
CA LEU A 280 56.19 -5.73 10.62
C LEU A 280 56.65 -5.78 9.17
N LEU A 281 55.93 -5.09 8.29
CA LEU A 281 56.08 -5.12 6.84
C LEU A 281 55.96 -3.68 6.29
N PRO A 282 57.06 -2.91 6.28
CA PRO A 282 57.01 -1.48 5.93
C PRO A 282 56.61 -1.20 4.48
N ASP A 283 56.80 -2.15 3.57
CA ASP A 283 56.43 -2.03 2.15
C ASP A 283 55.06 -2.64 1.82
N ALA A 284 54.37 -3.24 2.80
CA ALA A 284 53.09 -3.90 2.57
C ALA A 284 51.91 -2.93 2.64
N SER A 285 50.95 -3.10 1.74
CA SER A 285 49.70 -2.33 1.73
C SER A 285 48.57 -3.09 2.43
N PRO A 286 47.69 -2.42 3.18
CA PRO A 286 46.47 -3.04 3.71
C PRO A 286 45.49 -3.51 2.61
N ASP A 287 45.65 -3.04 1.38
CA ASP A 287 44.86 -3.50 0.22
C ASP A 287 45.47 -4.73 -0.48
N ASP A 288 46.65 -5.20 -0.04
CA ASP A 288 47.28 -6.39 -0.62
C ASP A 288 46.48 -7.66 -0.30
N PRO A 289 46.51 -8.69 -1.18
CA PRO A 289 45.82 -9.94 -0.95
C PRO A 289 46.24 -10.59 0.39
N PRO A 290 45.30 -11.05 1.23
CA PRO A 290 45.61 -11.61 2.56
C PRO A 290 46.63 -12.77 2.53
N ALA A 291 46.59 -13.59 1.48
CA ALA A 291 47.52 -14.70 1.30
C ALA A 291 48.98 -14.23 1.09
N LEU A 292 49.17 -13.08 0.45
CA LEU A 292 50.48 -12.47 0.25
C LEU A 292 51.03 -11.93 1.59
N LEU A 293 50.21 -11.19 2.34
CA LEU A 293 50.56 -10.68 3.66
C LEU A 293 50.92 -11.82 4.62
N GLN A 294 50.12 -12.90 4.64
CA GLN A 294 50.41 -14.09 5.45
C GLN A 294 51.74 -14.75 5.08
N ARG A 295 52.06 -14.86 3.78
CA ARG A 295 53.32 -15.42 3.32
C ARG A 295 54.52 -14.57 3.75
N GLN A 296 54.41 -13.25 3.66
CA GLN A 296 55.47 -12.34 4.09
C GLN A 296 55.70 -12.42 5.61
N LEU A 297 54.62 -12.45 6.41
CA LEU A 297 54.70 -12.65 7.86
C LEU A 297 55.34 -14.01 8.22
N ALA A 298 54.98 -15.08 7.51
CA ALA A 298 55.58 -16.40 7.72
C ALA A 298 57.08 -16.41 7.39
N ALA A 299 57.51 -15.65 6.38
CA ALA A 299 58.93 -15.51 6.03
C ALA A 299 59.74 -14.77 7.12
N LEU A 300 59.16 -13.75 7.78
CA LEU A 300 59.80 -13.07 8.92
C LEU A 300 59.98 -13.99 10.13
N ALA A 301 59.07 -14.93 10.34
CA ALA A 301 59.12 -15.89 11.44
C ALA A 301 60.07 -17.09 11.17
N ALA A 302 60.61 -17.23 9.95
CA ALA A 302 61.50 -18.33 9.61
C ALA A 302 62.91 -18.08 10.22
N PRO A 303 63.49 -19.05 10.95
CA PRO A 303 64.83 -18.88 11.53
C PRO A 303 65.89 -18.76 10.42
N GLN A 304 66.71 -17.70 10.48
CA GLN A 304 67.89 -17.56 9.61
C GLN A 304 68.96 -18.59 9.99
N ARG A 305 68.82 -19.84 9.55
CA ARG A 305 69.94 -20.77 9.52
C ARG A 305 70.88 -20.34 8.39
N GLY A 306 72.07 -19.88 8.73
CA GLY A 306 73.14 -19.63 7.76
C GLY A 306 73.36 -20.86 6.89
N SER A 307 73.64 -20.64 5.59
CA SER A 307 73.85 -21.72 4.63
C SER A 307 74.97 -22.64 5.10
N SER A 308 74.68 -23.94 5.28
CA SER A 308 75.66 -24.97 5.66
C SER A 308 76.64 -25.31 4.52
N PHE A 309 76.48 -24.65 3.37
CA PHE A 309 77.28 -24.81 2.16
C PHE A 309 78.77 -24.53 2.37
N LEU A 310 79.13 -23.34 2.88
CA LEU A 310 80.54 -22.94 3.00
C LEU A 310 81.31 -23.85 3.96
N PRO A 311 80.80 -24.17 5.17
CA PRO A 311 81.47 -25.11 6.07
C PRO A 311 81.58 -26.54 5.53
N LEU A 312 80.63 -26.99 4.70
CA LEU A 312 80.69 -28.31 4.08
C LEU A 312 81.67 -28.32 2.90
N MET A 313 81.73 -27.25 2.11
CA MET A 313 82.69 -27.10 1.03
C MET A 313 84.14 -27.09 1.54
N ASP A 314 84.38 -26.39 2.65
CA ASP A 314 85.70 -26.27 3.26
C ASP A 314 86.23 -27.65 3.68
N ARG A 315 85.39 -28.44 4.36
CA ARG A 315 85.70 -29.84 4.72
C ARG A 315 85.96 -30.74 3.50
N VAL A 316 85.17 -30.59 2.44
CA VAL A 316 85.37 -31.36 1.19
C VAL A 316 86.68 -30.98 0.51
N ALA A 317 87.01 -29.69 0.45
CA ALA A 317 88.25 -29.22 -0.17
C ALA A 317 89.48 -29.67 0.63
N GLU A 318 89.44 -29.57 1.95
CA GLU A 318 90.50 -30.04 2.85
C GLU A 318 90.78 -31.54 2.67
N ALA A 319 89.71 -32.36 2.64
CA ALA A 319 89.83 -33.81 2.47
C ALA A 319 90.47 -34.22 1.13
N LEU A 320 90.21 -33.46 0.05
CA LEU A 320 90.78 -33.77 -1.26
C LEU A 320 92.20 -33.23 -1.48
N LEU A 321 92.58 -32.13 -0.81
CA LEU A 321 93.95 -31.59 -0.88
C LEU A 321 94.99 -32.53 -0.26
N LEU A 322 94.57 -33.44 0.62
CA LEU A 322 95.43 -34.45 1.27
C LEU A 322 95.75 -35.63 0.35
N LEU A 323 95.14 -35.72 -0.84
CA LEU A 323 95.36 -36.82 -1.77
C LEU A 323 96.56 -36.55 -2.69
N PRO A 324 97.41 -37.55 -2.96
CA PRO A 324 98.57 -37.40 -3.84
C PRO A 324 98.23 -37.35 -5.33
N ASP A 325 97.02 -37.75 -5.72
CA ASP A 325 96.55 -37.79 -7.11
C ASP A 325 95.69 -36.55 -7.45
N ALA A 326 95.83 -36.03 -8.67
CA ALA A 326 95.04 -34.88 -9.12
C ALA A 326 93.57 -35.27 -9.42
N VAL A 327 92.64 -34.81 -8.58
CA VAL A 327 91.19 -34.89 -8.80
C VAL A 327 90.68 -33.53 -9.28
N GLN A 328 89.99 -33.49 -10.41
CA GLN A 328 89.40 -32.27 -10.97
C GLN A 328 87.90 -32.19 -10.69
N PHE A 329 87.44 -31.00 -10.33
CA PHE A 329 86.03 -30.68 -10.19
C PHE A 329 85.46 -30.17 -11.51
N ARG A 330 84.42 -30.84 -12.01
CA ARG A 330 83.71 -30.43 -13.23
C ARG A 330 82.47 -29.62 -12.93
N GLN A 331 81.70 -30.08 -11.94
CA GLN A 331 80.41 -29.50 -11.62
C GLN A 331 80.12 -29.60 -10.13
N LEU A 332 79.47 -28.57 -9.64
CA LEU A 332 79.07 -28.45 -8.25
C LEU A 332 77.62 -27.96 -8.19
N ASN A 333 76.79 -28.64 -7.40
CA ASN A 333 75.40 -28.25 -7.19
C ASN A 333 75.03 -28.37 -5.71
N TRP A 334 74.39 -27.34 -5.17
CA TRP A 334 73.95 -27.29 -3.78
C TRP A 334 72.43 -27.11 -3.72
N ALA A 335 71.75 -28.07 -3.08
CA ALA A 335 70.32 -28.00 -2.86
C ALA A 335 69.94 -28.78 -1.59
N GLY A 336 69.11 -28.20 -0.74
CA GLY A 336 68.54 -28.88 0.44
C GLY A 336 69.59 -29.53 1.34
N ASP A 337 70.58 -28.76 1.80
CA ASP A 337 71.69 -29.21 2.67
C ASP A 337 72.52 -30.38 2.11
N THR A 338 72.51 -30.59 0.80
CA THR A 338 73.26 -31.64 0.12
C THR A 338 74.14 -31.04 -0.98
N LEU A 339 75.42 -31.42 -0.98
CA LEU A 339 76.39 -31.01 -2.00
C LEU A 339 76.63 -32.13 -2.99
N ARG A 340 76.33 -31.89 -4.26
CA ARG A 340 76.53 -32.84 -5.35
C ARG A 340 77.72 -32.39 -6.18
N LEU A 341 78.72 -33.25 -6.30
CA LEU A 341 80.00 -32.98 -6.95
C LEU A 341 80.19 -33.96 -8.10
N THR A 342 80.58 -33.45 -9.25
CA THR A 342 81.07 -34.29 -10.34
C THR A 342 82.58 -34.17 -10.38
N VAL A 343 83.25 -35.27 -10.04
CA VAL A 343 84.71 -35.36 -9.95
C VAL A 343 85.27 -36.23 -11.08
N GLU A 344 86.46 -35.88 -11.55
CA GLU A 344 87.18 -36.58 -12.60
C GLU A 344 88.62 -36.83 -12.16
N ALA A 345 89.12 -38.04 -12.37
CA ALA A 345 90.48 -38.43 -12.03
C ALA A 345 91.10 -39.29 -13.14
N ALA A 346 92.42 -39.51 -13.06
CA ALA A 346 93.18 -40.25 -14.06
C ALA A 346 92.71 -41.71 -14.20
N ASP A 347 92.27 -42.34 -13.10
CA ASP A 347 91.73 -43.70 -13.13
C ASP A 347 90.66 -43.92 -12.04
N LEU A 348 89.99 -45.07 -12.11
CA LEU A 348 88.95 -45.44 -11.15
C LEU A 348 89.51 -45.63 -9.73
N GLY A 349 90.78 -46.00 -9.58
CA GLY A 349 91.43 -46.15 -8.30
C GLY A 349 91.65 -44.82 -7.59
N ALA A 350 91.97 -43.76 -8.33
CA ALA A 350 92.08 -42.40 -7.82
C ALA A 350 90.72 -41.86 -7.32
N LEU A 351 89.62 -42.19 -8.02
CA LEU A 351 88.27 -41.86 -7.54
C LEU A 351 87.89 -42.61 -6.25
N GLN A 352 88.23 -43.90 -6.15
CA GLN A 352 87.98 -44.70 -4.93
C GLN A 352 88.79 -44.20 -3.73
N ARG A 353 90.04 -43.75 -3.96
CA ARG A 353 90.85 -43.09 -2.92
C ARG A 353 90.23 -41.77 -2.48
N ALA A 354 89.72 -40.97 -3.43
CA ALA A 354 89.04 -39.72 -3.11
C ALA A 354 87.74 -39.91 -2.32
N GLU A 355 86.96 -40.93 -2.66
CA GLU A 355 85.77 -41.31 -1.89
C GLU A 355 86.14 -41.73 -0.46
N THR A 356 87.17 -42.56 -0.30
CA THR A 356 87.65 -43.00 1.02
C THR A 356 88.13 -41.82 1.85
N GLY A 357 88.95 -40.91 1.28
CA GLY A 357 89.43 -39.72 1.98
C GLY A 357 88.31 -38.77 2.43
N LEU A 358 87.26 -38.62 1.61
CA LEU A 358 86.07 -37.86 1.99
C LEU A 358 85.29 -38.52 3.13
N LYS A 359 85.13 -39.85 3.11
CA LYS A 359 84.48 -40.58 4.22
C LYS A 359 85.28 -40.51 5.53
N ASP A 360 86.60 -40.58 5.44
CA ASP A 360 87.51 -40.49 6.60
C ASP A 360 87.46 -39.11 7.26
N SER A 361 87.13 -38.05 6.50
CA SER A 361 86.87 -36.71 7.04
C SER A 361 85.51 -36.55 7.75
N GLY A 362 84.77 -37.65 7.94
CA GLY A 362 83.49 -37.68 8.63
C GLY A 362 82.29 -37.28 7.78
N LEU A 363 82.45 -37.18 6.45
CA LEU A 363 81.38 -36.81 5.52
C LEU A 363 80.62 -38.05 5.04
N LEU A 364 79.29 -37.93 4.93
CA LEU A 364 78.45 -38.99 4.38
C LEU A 364 78.42 -38.88 2.85
N ILE A 365 79.11 -39.80 2.18
CA ILE A 365 79.23 -39.83 0.71
C ILE A 365 78.36 -40.94 0.12
N THR A 366 77.50 -40.58 -0.82
CA THR A 366 76.78 -41.52 -1.70
C THR A 366 77.28 -41.34 -3.13
N VAL A 367 77.89 -42.39 -3.69
CA VAL A 367 78.38 -42.39 -5.07
C VAL A 367 77.22 -42.70 -6.01
N GLY A 368 77.03 -41.86 -7.02
CA GLY A 368 76.11 -42.04 -8.12
C GLY A 368 76.74 -42.82 -9.28
N SER A 369 76.35 -42.49 -10.51
CA SER A 369 76.92 -43.13 -11.70
C SER A 369 78.39 -42.77 -11.89
N ALA A 370 79.24 -43.78 -12.09
CA ALA A 370 80.62 -43.63 -12.52
C ALA A 370 80.77 -44.08 -13.99
N ALA A 371 81.48 -43.29 -14.80
CA ALA A 371 81.75 -43.58 -16.20
C ALA A 371 83.24 -43.40 -16.50
N VAL A 372 83.80 -44.26 -17.36
CA VAL A 372 85.18 -44.13 -17.85
C VAL A 372 85.11 -43.64 -19.28
N ASP A 373 85.80 -42.54 -19.58
CA ASP A 373 85.81 -41.94 -20.91
C ASP A 373 87.24 -41.53 -21.28
N SER A 374 87.71 -41.96 -22.45
CA SER A 374 89.01 -41.58 -23.04
C SER A 374 90.24 -41.65 -22.12
N GLY A 375 90.27 -42.59 -21.17
CA GLY A 375 91.40 -42.77 -20.24
C GLY A 375 91.34 -41.95 -18.95
N ALA A 376 90.21 -41.31 -18.65
CA ALA A 376 89.90 -40.71 -17.36
C ALA A 376 88.61 -41.31 -16.77
N ALA A 377 88.50 -41.37 -15.45
CA ALA A 377 87.31 -41.84 -14.75
C ALA A 377 86.55 -40.65 -14.15
N ARG A 378 85.22 -40.65 -14.29
CA ARG A 378 84.33 -39.62 -13.74
C ARG A 378 83.29 -40.25 -12.83
N ALA A 379 83.02 -39.63 -11.69
CA ALA A 379 81.97 -40.04 -10.77
C ALA A 379 81.17 -38.85 -10.23
N GLU A 380 79.92 -39.11 -9.92
CA GLU A 380 79.07 -38.18 -9.20
C GLU A 380 79.04 -38.56 -7.72
N LEU A 381 79.36 -37.61 -6.84
CA LEU A 381 79.39 -37.78 -5.40
C LEU A 381 78.34 -36.89 -4.77
N THR A 382 77.45 -37.48 -3.96
CA THR A 382 76.50 -36.74 -3.13
C THR A 382 77.01 -36.72 -1.70
N VAL A 383 77.35 -35.53 -1.20
CA VAL A 383 77.97 -35.26 0.09
C VAL A 383 76.97 -34.63 1.05
N ARG A 384 76.93 -35.15 2.27
CA ARG A 384 76.14 -34.62 3.39
C ARG A 384 77.03 -34.41 4.63
N PRO A 385 76.71 -33.40 5.47
CA PRO A 385 77.56 -32.94 6.57
C PRO A 385 77.83 -33.97 7.66
#